data_AF-A0A7T5RIK2-F1
#
_entry.id   AF-A0A7T5RIK2-F1
#
_cell.length_a   1.000
_cell.length_b   1.000
_cell.length_c   1.000
_cell.angle_alpha   90.00
_cell.angle_beta   90.00
_cell.angle_gamma   90.00
#
_symmetry.space_group_name_H-M   'P 1'
#
loop_
_entity.id
_entity.type
_entity.pdbx_description
1 polymer ?
#
loop_
_entity_poly.entity_id
_entity_poly.type
_entity_poly.pdbx_seq_one_letter_code
_entity_poly.pdbx_strand_id
1 'polypeptide(L)'
;MLTTYCQTFKDRLAPLEDKLRVLSETIDEYIRNPTDEVRTRLDDRCSDIAGSKQKLSDDFQKKVIEILRIWRYQSHGDDLDTFTPALLFDDSQRVILKMDYEQPGNASYFPNIIKKIFGNTSFPFNSLKSLDYLEEVDGNLMAHNTNISSVKRLKKVGGNLEITKHSVCFDSLEEVAGFFGGRIKSAPKLKKAGHIYIQSNETNPFPSLEEIYFSCYINDSNLALVPNLRKVGRKLDIHNLNINDFASTFPHLQEVGKENESFIVSSKQTKNQILELKKLKKLKFDGDIKIID
;
A
#
# COMPACT_ATOMS: atom_id res chain seq x y z
N MET A 1 7.19 7.36 -27.25
CA MET A 1 5.73 7.29 -26.96
C MET A 1 5.31 8.23 -25.83
N LEU A 2 5.91 8.15 -24.63
CA LEU A 2 5.58 9.04 -23.49
C LEU A 2 5.87 10.55 -23.74
N THR A 3 6.99 10.90 -24.36
CA THR A 3 7.37 12.30 -24.65
C THR A 3 6.41 12.99 -25.62
N THR A 4 5.95 12.28 -26.64
CA THR A 4 4.97 12.79 -27.61
C THR A 4 3.60 13.02 -26.95
N TYR A 5 3.20 12.14 -26.02
CA TYR A 5 1.92 12.26 -25.31
C TYR A 5 1.88 13.46 -24.36
N CYS A 6 2.95 13.71 -23.60
CA CYS A 6 3.04 14.89 -22.75
C CYS A 6 2.89 16.19 -23.56
N GLN A 7 3.40 16.23 -24.80
CA GLN A 7 3.22 17.37 -25.68
C GLN A 7 1.77 17.48 -26.17
N THR A 8 1.17 16.39 -26.65
CA THR A 8 -0.23 16.38 -27.08
C THR A 8 -1.21 16.77 -25.96
N PHE A 9 -0.91 16.41 -24.70
CA PHE A 9 -1.73 16.82 -23.57
C PHE A 9 -1.60 18.32 -23.27
N LYS A 10 -0.38 18.88 -23.34
CA LYS A 10 -0.15 20.33 -23.24
C LYS A 10 -0.87 21.10 -24.34
N ASP A 11 -0.78 20.62 -25.58
CA ASP A 11 -1.44 21.25 -26.73
C ASP A 11 -2.98 21.25 -26.56
N ARG A 12 -3.53 20.26 -25.84
CA ARG A 12 -4.96 20.16 -25.51
C ARG A 12 -5.38 20.97 -24.28
N LEU A 13 -4.44 21.42 -23.45
CA LEU A 13 -4.71 22.32 -22.32
C LEU A 13 -4.83 23.79 -22.77
N ALA A 14 -4.04 24.20 -23.76
CA ALA A 14 -4.02 25.60 -24.24
C ALA A 14 -5.40 26.18 -24.61
N PRO A 15 -6.32 25.44 -25.28
CA PRO A 15 -7.67 25.95 -25.53
C PRO A 15 -8.49 26.17 -24.25
N LEU A 16 -8.25 25.38 -23.20
CA LEU A 16 -8.93 25.53 -21.92
C LEU A 16 -8.42 26.76 -21.17
N GLU A 17 -7.11 27.01 -21.23
CA GLU A 17 -6.48 28.20 -20.66
C GLU A 17 -7.03 29.48 -21.30
N ASP A 18 -7.19 29.51 -22.63
CA ASP A 18 -7.79 30.65 -23.32
C ASP A 18 -9.26 30.86 -22.91
N LYS A 19 -10.05 29.79 -22.82
CA LYS A 19 -11.45 29.90 -22.34
C LYS A 19 -11.53 30.45 -20.92
N LEU A 20 -10.65 30.01 -20.01
CA LEU A 20 -10.58 30.53 -18.64
C LEU A 20 -10.21 32.01 -18.60
N ARG A 21 -9.28 32.45 -19.45
CA ARG A 21 -8.94 33.88 -19.60
C ARG A 21 -10.17 34.70 -20.00
N VAL A 22 -10.92 34.25 -21.01
CA VAL A 22 -12.10 34.99 -21.47
C VAL A 22 -13.24 34.96 -20.43
N LEU A 23 -13.39 33.88 -19.67
CA LEU A 23 -14.31 33.85 -18.52
C LEU A 23 -13.93 34.91 -17.47
N SER A 24 -12.64 35.02 -17.13
CA SER A 24 -12.15 36.03 -16.19
C SER A 24 -12.50 37.45 -16.64
N GLU A 25 -12.28 37.77 -17.93
CA GLU A 25 -12.64 39.08 -18.50
C GLU A 25 -14.16 39.36 -18.42
N THR A 26 -14.98 38.32 -18.59
CA THR A 26 -16.45 38.44 -18.52
C THR A 26 -16.93 38.60 -17.07
N ILE A 27 -16.23 37.99 -16.10
CA ILE A 27 -16.49 38.22 -14.66
C ILE A 27 -16.20 39.68 -14.31
N ASP A 28 -15.07 40.22 -14.77
CA ASP A 28 -14.72 41.63 -14.55
C ASP A 28 -15.73 42.59 -15.20
N GLU A 29 -16.26 42.23 -16.38
CA GLU A 29 -17.36 42.95 -17.02
C GLU A 29 -18.62 42.93 -16.14
N TYR A 30 -19.03 41.77 -15.64
CA TYR A 30 -20.23 41.61 -14.80
C TYR A 30 -20.13 42.41 -13.49
N ILE A 31 -18.96 42.40 -12.85
CA ILE A 31 -18.70 43.18 -11.62
C ILE A 31 -18.89 44.68 -11.89
N ARG A 32 -18.47 45.16 -13.06
CA ARG A 32 -18.62 46.57 -13.45
C ARG A 32 -20.03 46.91 -13.92
N ASN A 33 -20.73 45.97 -14.55
CA ASN A 33 -22.04 46.18 -15.16
C ASN A 33 -22.91 44.90 -15.12
N PRO A 34 -23.67 44.67 -14.03
CA PRO A 34 -24.39 43.41 -13.82
C PRO A 34 -25.73 43.39 -14.57
N THR A 35 -25.68 43.22 -15.89
CA THR A 35 -26.88 43.05 -16.73
C THR A 35 -27.22 41.58 -16.95
N ASP A 36 -28.49 41.31 -17.29
CA ASP A 36 -28.95 39.96 -17.64
C ASP A 36 -28.22 39.41 -18.88
N GLU A 37 -27.82 40.28 -19.80
CA GLU A 37 -27.04 39.90 -20.99
C GLU A 37 -25.63 39.42 -20.60
N VAL A 38 -24.94 40.14 -19.71
CA VAL A 38 -23.61 39.72 -19.23
C VAL A 38 -23.73 38.44 -18.41
N ARG A 39 -24.79 38.31 -17.59
CA ARG A 39 -25.08 37.08 -16.84
C ARG A 39 -25.28 35.88 -17.77
N THR A 40 -26.06 36.04 -18.83
CA THR A 40 -26.29 34.97 -19.82
C THR A 40 -24.97 34.54 -20.47
N ARG A 41 -24.11 35.50 -20.86
CA ARG A 41 -22.78 35.19 -21.38
C ARG A 41 -21.88 34.46 -20.37
N LEU A 42 -21.96 34.79 -19.08
CA LEU A 42 -21.25 34.07 -18.03
C LEU A 42 -21.70 32.61 -17.94
N ASP A 43 -23.02 32.39 -17.94
CA ASP A 43 -23.59 31.04 -17.87
C ASP A 43 -23.18 30.21 -19.09
N ASP A 44 -23.24 30.78 -20.30
CA ASP A 44 -22.80 30.14 -21.54
C ASP A 44 -21.31 29.76 -21.49
N ARG A 45 -20.46 30.66 -21.01
CA ARG A 45 -19.01 30.40 -20.89
C ARG A 45 -18.70 29.33 -19.85
N CYS A 46 -19.38 29.36 -18.69
CA CYS A 46 -19.24 28.32 -17.67
C CYS A 46 -19.62 26.95 -18.25
N SER A 47 -20.71 26.88 -19.01
CA SER A 47 -21.17 25.66 -19.68
C SER A 47 -20.14 25.15 -20.72
N ASP A 48 -19.61 26.04 -21.57
CA ASP A 48 -18.59 25.68 -22.57
C ASP A 48 -17.27 25.18 -21.94
N ILE A 49 -16.83 25.82 -20.85
CA ILE A 49 -15.65 25.37 -20.08
C ILE A 49 -15.91 24.01 -19.45
N ALA A 50 -17.09 23.80 -18.86
CA ALA A 50 -17.46 22.50 -18.29
C ALA A 50 -17.45 21.39 -19.35
N GLY A 51 -18.04 21.64 -20.53
CA GLY A 51 -18.02 20.70 -21.65
C GLY A 51 -16.61 20.40 -22.17
N SER A 52 -15.75 21.42 -22.25
CA SER A 52 -14.36 21.27 -22.69
C SER A 52 -13.51 20.47 -21.70
N LYS A 53 -13.70 20.73 -20.39
CA LYS A 53 -13.08 19.94 -19.32
C LYS A 53 -13.51 18.48 -19.38
N GLN A 54 -14.81 18.22 -19.60
CA GLN A 54 -15.32 16.86 -19.73
C GLN A 54 -14.70 16.13 -20.92
N LYS A 55 -14.66 16.78 -22.09
CA LYS A 55 -14.04 16.18 -23.30
C LYS A 55 -12.56 15.85 -23.09
N LEU A 56 -11.81 16.74 -22.43
CA LEU A 56 -10.40 16.49 -22.10
C LEU A 56 -10.25 15.29 -21.16
N SER A 57 -11.14 15.18 -20.17
CA SER A 57 -11.19 14.04 -19.23
C SER A 57 -11.47 12.74 -19.98
N ASP A 58 -12.48 12.70 -20.85
CA ASP A 58 -12.85 11.50 -21.61
C ASP A 58 -11.70 11.02 -22.50
N ASP A 59 -11.02 11.95 -23.18
CA ASP A 59 -9.88 11.64 -24.04
C ASP A 59 -8.67 11.13 -23.24
N PHE A 60 -8.42 11.70 -22.06
CA PHE A 60 -7.40 11.21 -21.14
C PHE A 60 -7.70 9.79 -20.68
N GLN A 61 -8.93 9.52 -20.25
CA GLN A 61 -9.37 8.20 -19.80
C GLN A 61 -9.22 7.15 -20.90
N LYS A 62 -9.63 7.46 -22.14
CA LYS A 62 -9.43 6.58 -23.30
C LYS A 62 -7.96 6.21 -23.49
N LYS A 63 -7.05 7.18 -23.37
CA LYS A 63 -5.61 6.89 -23.51
C LYS A 63 -5.07 6.07 -22.35
N VAL A 64 -5.51 6.35 -21.13
CA VAL A 64 -5.14 5.54 -19.96
C VAL A 64 -5.57 4.10 -20.16
N ILE A 65 -6.79 3.86 -20.62
CA ILE A 65 -7.29 2.52 -20.94
C ILE A 65 -6.38 1.84 -21.97
N GLU A 66 -5.97 2.55 -23.03
CA GLU A 66 -5.05 2.02 -24.04
C GLU A 66 -3.68 1.63 -23.44
N ILE A 67 -3.10 2.47 -22.58
CA ILE A 67 -1.82 2.19 -21.91
C ILE A 67 -1.96 0.96 -21.00
N LEU A 68 -3.03 0.88 -20.22
CA LEU A 68 -3.29 -0.24 -19.31
C LEU A 68 -3.55 -1.54 -20.07
N ARG A 69 -4.20 -1.48 -21.24
CA ARG A 69 -4.35 -2.63 -22.15
C ARG A 69 -2.99 -3.13 -22.62
N ILE A 70 -2.12 -2.24 -23.09
CA ILE A 70 -0.75 -2.59 -23.53
C ILE A 70 0.05 -3.19 -22.36
N TRP A 71 -0.05 -2.59 -21.18
CA TRP A 71 0.62 -3.07 -19.98
C TRP A 71 0.18 -4.49 -19.60
N ARG A 72 -1.13 -4.75 -19.60
CA ARG A 72 -1.69 -6.04 -19.20
C ARG A 72 -1.43 -7.15 -20.22
N TYR A 73 -1.54 -6.87 -21.51
CA TYR A 73 -1.62 -7.88 -22.58
C TYR A 73 -0.41 -7.92 -23.51
N GLN A 74 0.81 -7.71 -23.03
CA GLN A 74 2.02 -7.53 -23.86
C GLN A 74 2.28 -8.54 -25.01
N SER A 75 1.52 -9.63 -25.23
CA SER A 75 1.71 -10.47 -26.44
C SER A 75 0.54 -11.33 -26.94
N HIS A 76 -0.67 -11.35 -26.36
CA HIS A 76 -1.70 -12.34 -26.77
C HIS A 76 -3.03 -11.68 -27.10
N GLY A 77 -3.47 -11.86 -28.35
CA GLY A 77 -4.63 -11.23 -28.99
C GLY A 77 -5.97 -11.79 -28.54
N ASP A 78 -6.19 -11.88 -27.23
CA ASP A 78 -7.48 -12.24 -26.65
C ASP A 78 -8.40 -11.02 -26.50
N ASP A 79 -9.70 -11.30 -26.46
CA ASP A 79 -10.80 -10.37 -26.69
C ASP A 79 -10.86 -9.21 -25.68
N LEU A 80 -10.83 -7.99 -26.23
CA LEU A 80 -10.57 -6.71 -25.54
C LEU A 80 -11.73 -6.20 -24.68
N ASP A 81 -12.91 -6.81 -24.81
CA ASP A 81 -14.16 -6.29 -24.27
C ASP A 81 -14.38 -6.61 -22.77
N THR A 82 -13.61 -7.56 -22.21
CA THR A 82 -13.74 -7.96 -20.80
C THR A 82 -12.91 -7.12 -19.81
N PHE A 83 -11.95 -6.31 -20.28
CA PHE A 83 -11.07 -5.51 -19.42
C PHE A 83 -11.72 -4.21 -18.89
N THR A 84 -12.70 -3.70 -19.62
CA THR A 84 -13.28 -2.35 -19.42
C THR A 84 -14.06 -2.14 -18.11
N PRO A 85 -14.72 -3.14 -17.47
CA PRO A 85 -15.51 -2.90 -16.26
C PRO A 85 -14.71 -2.61 -14.97
N ALA A 86 -13.38 -2.66 -15.04
CA ALA A 86 -12.49 -2.69 -13.88
C ALA A 86 -11.78 -1.35 -13.56
N LEU A 87 -12.03 -0.29 -14.32
CA LEU A 87 -11.27 0.96 -14.21
C LEU A 87 -12.13 2.07 -13.62
N LEU A 88 -11.74 2.53 -12.43
CA LEU A 88 -12.31 3.72 -11.81
C LEU A 88 -11.24 4.82 -11.77
N PHE A 89 -11.69 6.08 -11.80
CA PHE A 89 -10.82 7.25 -11.68
C PHE A 89 -11.19 8.00 -10.41
N ASP A 90 -10.19 8.40 -9.61
CA ASP A 90 -10.42 9.34 -8.50
C ASP A 90 -10.60 10.78 -9.01
N ASP A 91 -10.96 11.71 -8.12
CA ASP A 91 -11.15 13.13 -8.48
C ASP A 91 -9.89 13.79 -9.10
N SER A 92 -8.72 13.18 -8.88
CA SER A 92 -7.43 13.58 -9.46
C SER A 92 -7.10 12.80 -10.75
N GLN A 93 -8.06 12.09 -11.33
CA GLN A 93 -7.90 11.24 -12.52
C GLN A 93 -6.84 10.13 -12.35
N ARG A 94 -6.53 9.72 -11.11
CA ARG A 94 -5.67 8.56 -10.86
C ARG A 94 -6.48 7.28 -10.96
N VAL A 95 -5.81 6.24 -11.44
CA VAL A 95 -6.46 4.97 -11.74
C VAL A 95 -6.61 4.14 -10.48
N ILE A 96 -7.82 3.66 -10.29
CA ILE A 96 -8.17 2.60 -9.36
C ILE A 96 -8.53 1.38 -10.22
N LEU A 97 -7.75 0.32 -10.08
CA LEU A 97 -7.95 -0.94 -10.79
C LEU A 97 -8.80 -1.87 -9.93
N LYS A 98 -9.76 -2.56 -10.52
CA LYS A 98 -10.48 -3.67 -9.90
C LYS A 98 -10.07 -4.97 -10.58
N MET A 99 -9.35 -5.83 -9.86
CA MET A 99 -8.79 -7.06 -10.38
C MET A 99 -9.29 -8.23 -9.53
N ASP A 100 -10.08 -9.13 -10.10
CA ASP A 100 -10.68 -10.23 -9.32
C ASP A 100 -9.62 -11.27 -8.92
N TYR A 101 -8.68 -11.61 -9.81
CA TYR A 101 -7.40 -12.26 -9.51
C TYR A 101 -6.59 -12.36 -10.79
N GLU A 102 -5.55 -11.55 -10.96
CA GLU A 102 -4.80 -11.62 -12.21
C GLU A 102 -3.31 -11.34 -12.05
N GLN A 103 -2.55 -12.10 -12.82
CA GLN A 103 -1.15 -11.87 -13.10
C GLN A 103 -1.10 -10.90 -14.28
N PRO A 104 -0.79 -9.60 -14.10
CA PRO A 104 -0.26 -8.83 -15.21
C PRO A 104 0.87 -9.67 -15.83
N GLY A 105 0.94 -9.73 -17.16
CA GLY A 105 1.94 -10.54 -17.87
C GLY A 105 3.38 -10.17 -17.48
N ASN A 106 4.37 -10.59 -18.27
CA ASN A 106 5.80 -10.35 -17.99
C ASN A 106 6.22 -8.86 -18.13
N ALA A 107 5.49 -7.95 -17.47
CA ALA A 107 5.68 -6.53 -17.51
C ALA A 107 6.87 -6.17 -16.62
N SER A 108 7.90 -5.62 -17.26
CA SER A 108 9.07 -5.03 -16.62
C SER A 108 8.78 -3.69 -15.93
N TYR A 109 7.56 -3.16 -16.07
CA TYR A 109 7.13 -1.90 -15.51
C TYR A 109 5.73 -1.99 -14.89
N PHE A 110 5.48 -1.15 -13.89
CA PHE A 110 4.16 -0.92 -13.31
C PHE A 110 3.73 0.52 -13.63
N PRO A 111 2.54 0.75 -14.22
CA PRO A 111 2.07 2.08 -14.56
C PRO A 111 1.97 2.97 -13.31
N ASN A 112 2.70 4.08 -13.30
CA ASN A 112 2.70 5.05 -12.21
C ASN A 112 1.36 5.81 -12.03
N ILE A 113 0.41 5.61 -12.95
CA ILE A 113 -0.94 6.14 -12.88
C ILE A 113 -1.86 5.30 -11.98
N ILE A 114 -1.47 4.07 -11.65
CA ILE A 114 -2.23 3.18 -10.78
C ILE A 114 -1.92 3.54 -9.33
N LYS A 115 -2.95 3.99 -8.63
CA LYS A 115 -2.88 4.36 -7.22
C LYS A 115 -3.45 3.26 -6.31
N LYS A 116 -4.51 2.58 -6.74
CA LYS A 116 -5.21 1.60 -5.92
C LYS A 116 -5.58 0.37 -6.73
N ILE A 117 -5.53 -0.79 -6.06
CA ILE A 117 -6.00 -2.07 -6.59
C ILE A 117 -7.07 -2.62 -5.65
N PHE A 118 -8.29 -2.80 -6.16
CA PHE A 118 -9.32 -3.62 -5.54
C PHE A 118 -9.09 -5.07 -5.93
N GLY A 119 -8.94 -5.95 -4.94
CA GLY A 119 -8.69 -7.37 -5.14
C GLY A 119 -7.21 -7.74 -5.15
N ASN A 120 -6.89 -8.88 -5.76
CA ASN A 120 -5.58 -9.52 -5.64
C ASN A 120 -4.70 -9.20 -6.86
N THR A 121 -3.41 -8.96 -6.61
CA THR A 121 -2.41 -8.76 -7.66
C THR A 121 -1.15 -9.57 -7.38
N SER A 122 -0.61 -10.18 -8.43
CA SER A 122 0.61 -10.97 -8.35
C SER A 122 1.55 -10.62 -9.50
N PHE A 123 2.81 -10.36 -9.19
CA PHE A 123 3.88 -10.04 -10.13
C PHE A 123 4.91 -11.18 -10.12
N PRO A 124 4.69 -12.26 -10.88
CA PRO A 124 5.64 -13.37 -10.97
C PRO A 124 6.79 -13.04 -11.94
N PHE A 125 8.03 -13.18 -11.48
CA PHE A 125 9.25 -13.21 -12.32
C PHE A 125 9.42 -12.04 -13.28
N ASN A 126 9.65 -10.84 -12.75
CA ASN A 126 9.86 -9.68 -13.61
C ASN A 126 11.07 -8.83 -13.18
N SER A 127 11.54 -8.03 -14.13
CA SER A 127 12.50 -6.96 -13.89
C SER A 127 11.87 -5.73 -13.24
N LEU A 128 10.66 -5.87 -12.67
CA LEU A 128 9.92 -4.77 -12.04
C LEU A 128 10.76 -4.13 -10.96
N LYS A 129 10.89 -2.80 -11.04
CA LYS A 129 11.80 -2.02 -10.21
C LYS A 129 11.09 -1.19 -9.14
N SER A 130 9.80 -0.94 -9.30
CA SER A 130 9.10 0.03 -8.46
C SER A 130 7.59 -0.18 -8.42
N LEU A 131 7.02 0.10 -7.24
CA LEU A 131 5.59 0.28 -6.98
C LEU A 131 5.34 1.65 -6.30
N ASP A 132 6.19 2.65 -6.58
CA ASP A 132 6.27 3.91 -5.81
C ASP A 132 4.99 4.75 -5.83
N TYR A 133 4.04 4.47 -6.72
CA TYR A 133 2.77 5.20 -6.85
C TYR A 133 1.56 4.44 -6.31
N LEU A 134 1.73 3.15 -6.02
CA LEU A 134 0.68 2.32 -5.44
C LEU A 134 0.49 2.73 -3.96
N GLU A 135 -0.71 3.13 -3.60
CA GLU A 135 -1.08 3.56 -2.25
C GLU A 135 -1.85 2.48 -1.50
N GLU A 136 -2.70 1.70 -2.17
CA GLU A 136 -3.56 0.71 -1.50
C GLU A 136 -3.79 -0.53 -2.37
N VAL A 137 -3.85 -1.69 -1.71
CA VAL A 137 -4.33 -2.95 -2.28
C VAL A 137 -5.36 -3.54 -1.33
N ASP A 138 -6.61 -3.72 -1.76
CA ASP A 138 -7.66 -4.25 -0.87
C ASP A 138 -7.53 -5.77 -0.66
N GLY A 139 -6.89 -6.49 -1.59
CA GLY A 139 -6.57 -7.92 -1.45
C GLY A 139 -5.09 -8.18 -1.23
N ASN A 140 -4.58 -9.26 -1.84
CA ASN A 140 -3.19 -9.68 -1.76
C ASN A 140 -2.30 -8.91 -2.74
N LEU A 141 -1.08 -8.58 -2.32
CA LEU A 141 0.00 -8.07 -3.17
C LEU A 141 1.19 -9.04 -3.08
N MET A 142 1.41 -9.80 -4.15
CA MET A 142 2.53 -10.72 -4.27
C MET A 142 3.49 -10.25 -5.35
N ALA A 143 4.78 -10.15 -5.05
CA ALA A 143 5.80 -9.76 -6.01
C ALA A 143 7.04 -10.64 -5.82
N HIS A 144 7.13 -11.70 -6.61
CA HIS A 144 8.18 -12.69 -6.47
C HIS A 144 9.28 -12.49 -7.51
N ASN A 145 10.54 -12.61 -7.07
CA ASN A 145 11.72 -12.49 -7.93
C ASN A 145 11.86 -11.13 -8.63
N THR A 146 11.38 -10.05 -8.00
CA THR A 146 11.39 -8.69 -8.55
C THR A 146 12.62 -7.89 -8.10
N ASN A 147 12.99 -6.83 -8.81
CA ASN A 147 14.08 -5.92 -8.43
C ASN A 147 13.59 -4.75 -7.57
N ILE A 148 12.44 -4.90 -6.90
CA ILE A 148 11.89 -3.88 -6.01
C ILE A 148 12.74 -3.83 -4.74
N SER A 149 13.26 -2.65 -4.40
CA SER A 149 14.00 -2.40 -3.16
C SER A 149 13.29 -1.40 -2.23
N SER A 150 12.31 -0.66 -2.74
CA SER A 150 11.49 0.27 -1.95
C SER A 150 10.07 0.36 -2.48
N VAL A 151 9.12 0.53 -1.57
CA VAL A 151 7.72 0.87 -1.87
C VAL A 151 7.33 2.07 -1.02
N LYS A 152 7.33 3.25 -1.64
CA LYS A 152 7.30 4.53 -0.90
C LYS A 152 5.92 4.95 -0.43
N ARG A 153 4.88 4.67 -1.21
CA ARG A 153 3.54 5.23 -1.00
C ARG A 153 2.49 4.22 -0.56
N LEU A 154 2.79 2.93 -0.59
CA LEU A 154 1.85 1.89 -0.17
C LEU A 154 1.56 2.07 1.32
N LYS A 155 0.30 2.32 1.66
CA LYS A 155 -0.21 2.55 3.01
C LYS A 155 -0.90 1.33 3.57
N LYS A 156 -1.67 0.63 2.75
CA LYS A 156 -2.52 -0.47 3.22
C LYS A 156 -2.56 -1.64 2.25
N VAL A 157 -2.50 -2.84 2.81
CA VAL A 157 -2.80 -4.11 2.13
C VAL A 157 -3.88 -4.85 2.93
N GLY A 158 -5.04 -5.10 2.32
CA GLY A 158 -6.16 -5.77 2.97
C GLY A 158 -6.01 -7.30 3.06
N GLY A 159 -5.10 -7.88 2.28
CA GLY A 159 -4.71 -9.29 2.35
C GLY A 159 -3.23 -9.47 2.71
N ASN A 160 -2.61 -10.44 2.06
CA ASN A 160 -1.20 -10.77 2.22
C ASN A 160 -0.31 -9.82 1.40
N LEU A 161 0.82 -9.41 1.98
CA LEU A 161 1.88 -8.67 1.32
C LEU A 161 3.15 -9.51 1.32
N GLU A 162 3.63 -9.89 0.14
CA GLU A 162 4.87 -10.64 0.00
C GLU A 162 5.71 -10.11 -1.16
N ILE A 163 6.91 -9.60 -0.86
CA ILE A 163 7.89 -9.19 -1.87
C ILE A 163 9.19 -9.95 -1.64
N THR A 164 9.64 -10.72 -2.64
CA THR A 164 10.80 -11.61 -2.52
C THR A 164 11.91 -11.28 -3.52
N LYS A 165 13.15 -11.68 -3.18
CA LYS A 165 14.47 -11.49 -3.84
C LYS A 165 15.41 -10.57 -3.07
N HIS A 166 14.98 -9.35 -2.79
CA HIS A 166 15.78 -8.33 -2.09
C HIS A 166 15.10 -7.86 -0.80
N SER A 167 15.86 -7.25 0.09
CA SER A 167 15.29 -6.58 1.25
C SER A 167 14.59 -5.28 0.84
N VAL A 168 13.35 -5.07 1.29
CA VAL A 168 12.49 -3.97 0.84
C VAL A 168 12.20 -2.97 1.98
N CYS A 169 12.28 -1.67 1.68
CA CYS A 169 11.78 -0.60 2.55
C CYS A 169 10.33 -0.24 2.22
N PHE A 170 9.47 -0.16 3.24
CA PHE A 170 8.07 0.23 3.14
C PHE A 170 7.81 1.53 3.91
N ASP A 171 8.15 2.67 3.30
CA ASP A 171 8.26 3.96 4.00
C ASP A 171 6.94 4.52 4.52
N SER A 172 5.82 4.14 3.88
CA SER A 172 4.48 4.63 4.21
C SER A 172 3.50 3.55 4.63
N LEU A 173 3.93 2.29 4.73
CA LEU A 173 3.03 1.18 5.03
C LEU A 173 2.57 1.28 6.48
N GLU A 174 1.26 1.35 6.68
CA GLU A 174 0.61 1.51 7.99
C GLU A 174 -0.07 0.21 8.43
N GLU A 175 -0.63 -0.56 7.51
CA GLU A 175 -1.38 -1.78 7.82
C GLU A 175 -1.25 -2.87 6.75
N VAL A 176 -1.05 -4.11 7.21
CA VAL A 176 -1.23 -5.33 6.42
C VAL A 176 -2.20 -6.24 7.16
N ALA A 177 -3.43 -6.44 6.67
CA ALA A 177 -4.42 -7.21 7.41
C ALA A 177 -4.17 -8.73 7.36
N GLY A 178 -3.49 -9.24 6.34
CA GLY A 178 -3.08 -10.64 6.21
C GLY A 178 -1.63 -10.88 6.64
N PHE A 179 -0.96 -11.79 5.94
CA PHE A 179 0.44 -12.11 6.15
C PHE A 179 1.37 -11.05 5.54
N PHE A 180 2.27 -10.49 6.34
CA PHE A 180 3.36 -9.64 5.88
C PHE A 180 4.67 -10.45 5.85
N GLY A 181 5.12 -10.79 4.65
CA GLY A 181 6.27 -11.65 4.41
C GLY A 181 7.26 -11.10 3.39
N GLY A 182 8.35 -11.86 3.21
CA GLY A 182 9.48 -11.48 2.36
C GLY A 182 10.69 -11.03 3.17
N ARG A 183 11.68 -10.45 2.50
CA ARG A 183 12.84 -9.85 3.16
C ARG A 183 12.51 -8.38 3.43
N ILE A 184 12.15 -8.06 4.67
CA ILE A 184 11.74 -6.70 5.03
C ILE A 184 12.95 -5.99 5.63
N LYS A 185 13.37 -4.88 5.00
CA LYS A 185 14.41 -4.01 5.55
C LYS A 185 13.85 -3.12 6.65
N SER A 186 12.75 -2.43 6.34
CA SER A 186 12.07 -1.56 7.30
C SER A 186 10.62 -1.30 6.88
N ALA A 187 9.76 -1.08 7.86
CA ALA A 187 8.41 -0.54 7.68
C ALA A 187 8.12 0.43 8.83
N PRO A 188 8.71 1.64 8.82
CA PRO A 188 8.74 2.53 9.99
C PRO A 188 7.37 3.01 10.46
N LYS A 189 6.37 3.03 9.57
CA LYS A 189 5.00 3.47 9.89
C LYS A 189 4.03 2.32 10.12
N LEU A 190 4.49 1.07 10.02
CA LEU A 190 3.60 -0.09 10.16
C LEU A 190 3.10 -0.12 11.59
N LYS A 191 1.78 0.04 11.76
CA LYS A 191 1.11 -0.01 13.07
C LYS A 191 0.48 -1.37 13.33
N LYS A 192 -0.02 -2.02 12.27
CA LYS A 192 -0.80 -3.26 12.38
C LYS A 192 -0.41 -4.28 11.33
N ALA A 193 -0.32 -5.53 11.74
CA ALA A 193 -0.09 -6.68 10.85
C ALA A 193 -1.03 -7.84 11.20
N GLY A 194 -1.46 -8.64 10.23
CA GLY A 194 -2.20 -9.88 10.50
C GLY A 194 -1.26 -10.95 11.06
N HIS A 195 -0.41 -11.48 10.19
CA HIS A 195 0.70 -12.35 10.54
C HIS A 195 2.01 -11.69 10.11
N ILE A 196 3.08 -11.87 10.87
CA ILE A 196 4.40 -11.36 10.46
C ILE A 196 5.51 -12.32 10.87
N TYR A 197 6.44 -12.54 9.93
CA TYR A 197 7.69 -13.23 10.18
C TYR A 197 8.81 -12.20 10.18
N ILE A 198 9.47 -12.03 11.32
CA ILE A 198 10.53 -11.05 11.53
C ILE A 198 11.87 -11.78 11.58
N GLN A 199 12.68 -11.53 10.57
CA GLN A 199 14.09 -11.90 10.49
C GLN A 199 14.81 -10.75 9.80
N SER A 200 15.48 -9.89 10.57
CA SER A 200 16.12 -8.69 10.04
C SER A 200 17.39 -8.35 10.80
N ASN A 201 18.50 -8.26 10.06
CA ASN A 201 19.75 -7.76 10.64
C ASN A 201 19.73 -6.24 10.89
N GLU A 202 18.61 -5.55 10.64
CA GLU A 202 18.46 -4.12 10.79
C GLU A 202 18.01 -3.76 12.22
N THR A 203 18.51 -2.64 12.73
CA THR A 203 18.08 -2.12 14.02
C THR A 203 16.68 -1.50 13.90
N ASN A 204 15.73 -2.00 14.70
CA ASN A 204 14.37 -1.46 14.83
C ASN A 204 13.63 -1.27 13.48
N PRO A 205 13.38 -2.36 12.72
CA PRO A 205 12.70 -2.30 11.43
C PRO A 205 11.21 -1.94 11.54
N PHE A 206 10.60 -2.12 12.72
CA PHE A 206 9.17 -1.91 12.98
C PHE A 206 8.92 -1.03 14.23
N PRO A 207 9.43 0.22 14.24
CA PRO A 207 9.36 1.10 15.41
C PRO A 207 7.92 1.45 15.80
N SER A 208 6.97 1.46 14.87
CA SER A 208 5.58 1.85 15.13
C SER A 208 4.62 0.67 15.28
N LEU A 209 5.11 -0.58 15.23
CA LEU A 209 4.23 -1.75 15.23
C LEU A 209 3.62 -1.94 16.63
N GLU A 210 2.30 -1.81 16.71
CA GLU A 210 1.54 -1.81 17.96
C GLU A 210 0.70 -3.09 18.14
N GLU A 211 0.13 -3.61 17.06
CA GLU A 211 -0.82 -4.73 17.12
C GLU A 211 -0.54 -5.75 16.01
N ILE A 212 -0.51 -7.04 16.39
CA ILE A 212 -0.51 -8.16 15.47
C ILE A 212 -1.83 -8.92 15.69
N TYR A 213 -2.69 -8.98 14.67
CA TYR A 213 -4.04 -9.56 14.81
C TYR A 213 -4.00 -11.06 15.09
N PHE A 214 -3.04 -11.74 14.49
CA PHE A 214 -2.88 -13.18 14.60
C PHE A 214 -1.51 -13.53 15.18
N SER A 215 -0.58 -14.02 14.37
CA SER A 215 0.67 -14.62 14.87
C SER A 215 1.90 -13.80 14.49
N CYS A 216 2.83 -13.71 15.44
CA CYS A 216 4.15 -13.13 15.25
C CYS A 216 5.20 -14.23 15.42
N TYR A 217 6.07 -14.38 14.43
CA TYR A 217 7.25 -15.21 14.55
C TYR A 217 8.48 -14.32 14.44
N ILE A 218 9.37 -14.41 15.42
CA ILE A 218 10.62 -13.66 15.49
C ILE A 218 11.76 -14.68 15.52
N ASN A 219 12.68 -14.57 14.57
CA ASN A 219 13.90 -15.37 14.54
C ASN A 219 15.07 -14.45 14.29
N ASP A 220 15.55 -13.86 15.37
CA ASP A 220 16.56 -12.83 15.34
C ASP A 220 17.35 -12.79 16.64
N SER A 221 18.64 -12.50 16.54
CA SER A 221 19.54 -12.37 17.68
C SER A 221 19.70 -10.92 18.15
N ASN A 222 19.21 -9.93 17.39
CA ASN A 222 19.37 -8.51 17.71
C ASN A 222 18.23 -7.93 18.58
N LEU A 223 18.62 -7.01 19.45
CA LEU A 223 17.76 -6.36 20.43
C LEU A 223 16.88 -5.26 19.78
N ALA A 224 15.61 -5.18 20.19
CA ALA A 224 14.64 -4.11 19.87
C ALA A 224 14.07 -4.06 18.44
N LEU A 225 13.41 -5.13 18.00
CA LEU A 225 12.74 -5.18 16.69
C LEU A 225 11.38 -4.45 16.66
N VAL A 226 10.65 -4.51 17.77
CA VAL A 226 9.22 -4.11 17.87
C VAL A 226 8.93 -3.41 19.22
N PRO A 227 9.57 -2.26 19.50
CA PRO A 227 9.55 -1.63 20.83
C PRO A 227 8.15 -1.19 21.28
N ASN A 228 7.25 -0.92 20.33
CA ASN A 228 5.90 -0.44 20.60
C ASN A 228 4.83 -1.53 20.55
N LEU A 229 5.21 -2.81 20.40
CA LEU A 229 4.25 -3.90 20.29
C LEU A 229 3.49 -4.08 21.61
N ARG A 230 2.17 -3.93 21.55
CA ARG A 230 1.26 -4.02 22.71
C ARG A 230 0.49 -5.33 22.73
N LYS A 231 0.15 -5.85 21.55
CA LYS A 231 -0.77 -6.99 21.44
C LYS A 231 -0.39 -7.93 20.31
N VAL A 232 -0.44 -9.22 20.59
CA VAL A 232 -0.41 -10.31 19.60
C VAL A 232 -1.65 -11.17 19.82
N GLY A 233 -2.57 -11.22 18.85
CA GLY A 233 -3.90 -11.80 19.09
C GLY A 233 -3.91 -13.31 19.25
N ARG A 234 -2.95 -14.03 18.66
CA ARG A 234 -2.89 -15.49 18.63
C ARG A 234 -1.63 -16.06 19.26
N LYS A 235 -0.53 -16.01 18.51
CA LYS A 235 0.69 -16.74 18.83
C LYS A 235 1.92 -15.84 18.74
N LEU A 236 2.79 -15.89 19.73
CA LEU A 236 4.11 -15.25 19.70
C LEU A 236 5.19 -16.32 19.84
N ASP A 237 5.95 -16.50 18.76
CA ASP A 237 7.06 -17.45 18.67
C ASP A 237 8.37 -16.67 18.59
N ILE A 238 9.27 -16.90 19.54
CA ILE A 238 10.55 -16.20 19.61
C ILE A 238 11.68 -17.23 19.63
N HIS A 239 12.46 -17.21 18.56
CA HIS A 239 13.63 -18.05 18.35
C HIS A 239 14.89 -17.21 18.28
N ASN A 240 16.01 -17.79 18.75
CA ASN A 240 17.35 -17.23 18.63
C ASN A 240 17.56 -15.83 19.24
N LEU A 241 16.61 -15.33 20.02
CA LEU A 241 16.74 -14.06 20.70
C LEU A 241 17.65 -14.24 21.92
N ASN A 242 18.81 -13.59 21.90
CA ASN A 242 19.71 -13.53 23.04
C ASN A 242 19.13 -12.54 24.07
N ILE A 243 18.10 -12.98 24.79
CA ILE A 243 17.35 -12.14 25.71
C ILE A 243 18.07 -12.12 27.06
N ASN A 244 18.80 -11.05 27.32
CA ASN A 244 19.18 -10.75 28.71
C ASN A 244 17.94 -10.31 29.52
N ASP A 245 17.01 -9.56 28.90
CA ASP A 245 15.74 -9.13 29.51
C ASP A 245 14.59 -8.97 28.49
N PHE A 246 13.54 -9.80 28.64
CA PHE A 246 12.33 -9.79 27.83
C PHE A 246 11.57 -8.47 27.95
N ALA A 247 11.53 -7.87 29.15
CA ALA A 247 10.83 -6.61 29.39
C ALA A 247 11.50 -5.44 28.67
N SER A 248 12.83 -5.50 28.48
CA SER A 248 13.54 -4.51 27.66
C SER A 248 13.26 -4.66 26.16
N THR A 249 13.01 -5.89 25.70
CA THR A 249 12.70 -6.16 24.28
C THR A 249 11.26 -5.80 23.94
N PHE A 250 10.34 -6.08 24.85
CA PHE A 250 8.90 -5.86 24.69
C PHE A 250 8.35 -4.98 25.83
N PRO A 251 8.79 -3.71 25.94
CA PRO A 251 8.47 -2.86 27.09
C PRO A 251 6.99 -2.48 27.18
N HIS A 252 6.25 -2.64 26.08
CA HIS A 252 4.84 -2.26 25.98
C HIS A 252 3.90 -3.45 25.74
N LEU A 253 4.41 -4.67 25.70
CA LEU A 253 3.61 -5.86 25.42
C LEU A 253 2.70 -6.18 26.61
N GLN A 254 1.39 -6.15 26.37
CA GLN A 254 0.34 -6.28 27.37
C GLN A 254 -0.50 -7.53 27.17
N GLU A 255 -0.64 -8.02 25.93
CA GLU A 255 -1.53 -9.12 25.58
C GLU A 255 -0.89 -10.04 24.54
N VAL A 256 -0.89 -11.34 24.81
CA VAL A 256 -0.58 -12.38 23.81
C VAL A 256 -1.69 -13.44 23.88
N GLY A 257 -2.23 -13.80 22.72
CA GLY A 257 -3.16 -14.92 22.55
C GLY A 257 -4.55 -14.73 23.13
N LYS A 258 -5.44 -15.64 22.73
CA LYS A 258 -6.68 -16.02 23.44
C LYS A 258 -6.61 -17.51 23.76
N GLU A 259 -7.43 -17.96 24.71
CA GLU A 259 -7.52 -19.32 25.27
C GLU A 259 -6.97 -20.46 24.36
N ASN A 260 -6.08 -21.29 24.93
CA ASN A 260 -5.47 -22.50 24.32
C ASN A 260 -4.39 -22.31 23.24
N GLU A 261 -3.90 -21.09 23.00
CA GLU A 261 -2.79 -20.85 22.06
C GLU A 261 -1.40 -20.84 22.75
N SER A 262 -0.31 -21.12 22.02
CA SER A 262 1.02 -21.33 22.63
C SER A 262 1.90 -20.09 22.52
N PHE A 263 2.60 -19.72 23.60
CA PHE A 263 3.78 -18.86 23.56
C PHE A 263 4.99 -19.77 23.43
N ILE A 264 5.77 -19.63 22.37
CA ILE A 264 6.92 -20.48 22.11
C ILE A 264 8.20 -19.66 22.29
N VAL A 265 9.12 -20.18 23.10
CA VAL A 265 10.44 -19.57 23.34
C VAL A 265 11.55 -20.60 23.24
N SER A 266 12.71 -20.20 22.74
CA SER A 266 13.89 -21.07 22.66
C SER A 266 14.76 -21.10 23.93
N SER A 267 14.35 -20.42 25.02
CA SER A 267 15.16 -20.30 26.23
C SER A 267 14.33 -20.45 27.51
N LYS A 268 14.85 -21.29 28.43
CA LYS A 268 14.29 -21.46 29.78
C LYS A 268 14.34 -20.16 30.60
N GLN A 269 15.36 -19.33 30.41
CA GLN A 269 15.47 -18.02 31.04
C GLN A 269 14.32 -17.11 30.59
N THR A 270 14.07 -17.04 29.28
CA THR A 270 12.95 -16.27 28.72
C THR A 270 11.61 -16.77 29.24
N LYS A 271 11.40 -18.09 29.30
CA LYS A 271 10.18 -18.68 29.89
C LYS A 271 9.97 -18.21 31.34
N ASN A 272 11.01 -18.22 32.18
CA ASN A 272 10.91 -17.79 33.57
C ASN A 272 10.56 -16.30 33.68
N GLN A 273 11.16 -15.43 32.87
CA GLN A 273 10.84 -14.01 32.84
C GLN A 273 9.37 -13.75 32.46
N ILE A 274 8.85 -14.45 31.45
CA ILE A 274 7.45 -14.35 31.03
C ILE A 274 6.50 -14.83 32.15
N LEU A 275 6.83 -15.92 32.83
CA LEU A 275 6.05 -16.43 33.96
C LEU A 275 5.98 -15.42 35.12
N GLU A 276 7.09 -14.74 35.43
CA GLU A 276 7.11 -13.67 36.44
C GLU A 276 6.25 -12.47 36.02
N LEU A 277 6.32 -12.04 34.76
CA LEU A 277 5.46 -10.97 34.24
C LEU A 277 3.96 -11.32 34.31
N LYS A 278 3.61 -12.59 34.05
CA LYS A 278 2.25 -13.11 34.20
C LYS A 278 1.81 -13.09 35.68
N LYS A 279 2.65 -13.53 36.62
CA LYS A 279 2.36 -13.45 38.07
C LYS A 279 2.11 -12.01 38.53
N LEU A 280 2.89 -11.07 38.02
CA LEU A 280 2.76 -9.64 38.29
C LEU A 280 1.59 -8.96 37.57
N LYS A 281 0.79 -9.71 36.80
CA LYS A 281 -0.31 -9.19 35.96
C LYS A 281 0.12 -8.09 34.97
N LYS A 282 1.41 -8.07 34.61
CA LYS A 282 1.97 -7.13 33.62
C LYS A 282 1.76 -7.60 32.19
N LEU A 283 1.51 -8.90 32.00
CA LEU A 283 1.22 -9.55 30.72
C LEU A 283 -0.02 -10.44 30.85
N LYS A 284 -1.02 -10.22 30.00
CA LYS A 284 -2.19 -11.09 29.86
C LYS A 284 -1.89 -12.17 28.84
N PHE A 285 -1.97 -13.42 29.29
CA PHE A 285 -1.70 -14.60 28.46
C PHE A 285 -2.45 -15.82 29.02
N ASP A 286 -3.38 -16.36 28.24
CA ASP A 286 -4.27 -17.46 28.65
C ASP A 286 -3.82 -18.84 28.12
N GLY A 287 -2.65 -18.88 27.49
CA GLY A 287 -2.10 -20.08 26.86
C GLY A 287 -0.98 -20.79 27.64
N ASP A 288 -0.38 -21.78 26.98
CA ASP A 288 0.80 -22.51 27.47
C ASP A 288 2.11 -21.87 26.98
N ILE A 289 3.15 -21.85 27.84
CA ILE A 289 4.51 -21.46 27.45
C ILE A 289 5.34 -22.72 27.18
N LYS A 290 5.64 -22.97 25.90
CA LYS A 290 6.43 -24.10 25.43
C LYS A 290 7.88 -23.68 25.17
N ILE A 291 8.81 -24.54 25.56
CA ILE A 291 10.21 -24.43 25.13
C ILE A 291 10.39 -25.35 23.93
N ILE A 292 11.07 -24.88 22.90
CA ILE A 292 11.58 -25.75 21.83
C ILE A 292 13.09 -25.81 22.01
N ASP A 293 13.61 -27.04 22.12
CA ASP A 293 15.03 -27.35 22.16
C ASP A 293 15.68 -27.24 20.77
#